data_AF-A0A420EL48-F1
#
_entry.id   AF-A0A420EL48-F1
#
_cell.length_a   1.000
_cell.length_b   1.000
_cell.length_c   1.000
_cell.angle_alpha   90.00
_cell.angle_beta   90.00
_cell.angle_gamma   90.00
#
_symmetry.space_group_name_H-M   'P 1'
#
loop_
_entity.id
_entity.type
_entity.pdbx_description
1 polymer ?
#
loop_
_entity_poly.entity_id
_entity_poly.type
_entity_poly.pdbx_seq_one_letter_code
_entity_poly.pdbx_strand_id
1 'polypeptide(L)'
;MALWGGRFTQAADSRFKQFNDSLRFDYRLAEQDIIGSIAWSKALKSVGIITELEQQRLEKALNDLLKQVIENPQQILGSDAEDIHSWVEGQLIQRVGDLGKKLHTGRSRNDQVATDLKLWCKDQGIELLAHLDKLQQKLVLFARSQQTTVLPGYTHLQRAQPVTFSHWAMAYVEMFERDYSRLTDSLKRLDSCPLGSGALAGTAYPMDRDQIAKDLGFRRATRNSLDSVSDRDHVVELLSTASISMLHLSRMAEDLIFYNSGESAFLDLSDQVTSGSSLMPQKKNPDALELIRGKAGRVYGSLSGIMMTLKALPLAYNKDMQEDKEGLFDALDTWGDCLMMAEFVLDDMQVHEETTREAAQGGYSNATELADYLVAKGIPFREAHHIVGIAVVKAIELELPLEEMSIAQFKEIAPEIEDDVYPHLSLESTLAKRQAKGGVAPEQVEYALNEAEERLASRDVSGGRIRAAKMTDLDAIEEMVSYWSDAGENLPRARPDLVQAVGEFAVSEQAGLINGCASLYVYDTGLAEVRSLGMNPGSQGHGQGRGLVEFVLKKARKMEIEKVFVLTRVPEFFMKLGFSPTSKHLLPEKVLKDCDMCPRQHACDEVALEFIVDRQSLIHKQNVA
;
A
#
# COMPACT_ATOMS: atom_id res chain seq x y z
N MET A 1 -26.79 11.12 28.56
CA MET A 1 -26.37 12.20 29.46
C MET A 1 -25.02 12.68 28.95
N ALA A 2 -24.86 13.98 28.73
CA ALA A 2 -23.55 14.53 28.37
C ALA A 2 -22.55 14.28 29.52
N LEU A 3 -21.30 13.94 29.19
CA LEU A 3 -20.24 13.63 30.16
C LEU A 3 -19.83 14.83 31.02
N TRP A 4 -20.17 16.02 30.55
CA TRP A 4 -19.98 17.30 31.20
C TRP A 4 -21.38 17.91 31.39
N GLY A 5 -21.80 18.11 32.64
CA GLY A 5 -23.19 18.52 32.91
C GLY A 5 -23.40 19.21 34.26
N GLY A 6 -22.62 18.85 35.29
CA GLY A 6 -22.78 19.42 36.63
C GLY A 6 -22.55 20.94 36.75
N ARG A 7 -21.99 21.57 35.72
CA ARG A 7 -21.73 23.03 35.67
C ARG A 7 -22.82 23.81 34.94
N PHE A 8 -23.75 23.16 34.25
CA PHE A 8 -24.73 23.83 33.38
C PHE A 8 -26.11 23.88 34.05
N THR A 9 -26.76 25.04 33.97
CA THR A 9 -28.09 25.29 34.56
C THR A 9 -29.24 25.06 33.56
N GLN A 10 -28.93 24.90 32.28
CA GLN A 10 -29.89 24.70 31.19
C GLN A 10 -29.37 23.62 30.23
N ALA A 11 -30.29 22.97 29.51
CA ALA A 11 -29.94 22.06 28.43
C ALA A 11 -29.36 22.81 27.23
N ALA A 12 -28.51 22.14 26.45
CA ALA A 12 -27.99 22.69 25.20
C ALA A 12 -29.11 22.90 24.18
N ASP A 13 -29.01 23.98 23.39
CA ASP A 13 -29.87 24.20 22.22
C ASP A 13 -29.62 23.10 21.19
N SER A 14 -30.68 22.60 20.54
CA SER A 14 -30.57 21.49 19.58
C SER A 14 -29.69 21.83 18.37
N ARG A 15 -29.64 23.09 17.95
CA ARG A 15 -28.77 23.55 16.86
C ARG A 15 -27.31 23.54 17.29
N PHE A 16 -27.04 23.94 18.52
CA PHE A 16 -25.68 23.88 19.07
C PHE A 16 -25.21 22.43 19.21
N LYS A 17 -26.08 21.53 19.68
CA LYS A 17 -25.78 20.09 19.74
C LYS A 17 -25.39 19.55 18.35
N GLN A 18 -26.21 19.77 17.32
CA GLN A 18 -25.91 19.32 15.96
C GLN A 18 -24.60 19.91 15.39
N PHE A 19 -24.27 21.16 15.74
CA PHE A 19 -23.04 21.81 15.30
C PHE A 19 -21.79 21.33 16.05
N ASN A 20 -21.93 20.94 17.33
CA ASN A 20 -20.84 20.53 18.21
C ASN A 20 -20.54 19.03 18.15
N ASP A 21 -21.56 18.21 17.88
CA ASP A 21 -21.45 16.75 17.93
C ASP A 21 -20.62 16.21 16.77
N SER A 22 -19.75 15.25 17.06
CA SER A 22 -18.86 14.62 16.09
C SER A 22 -19.19 13.17 15.77
N LEU A 23 -20.16 12.55 16.46
CA LEU A 23 -20.51 11.14 16.29
C LEU A 23 -20.75 10.73 14.83
N ARG A 24 -21.33 11.63 14.02
CA ARG A 24 -21.63 11.38 12.60
C ARG A 24 -20.39 11.07 11.74
N PHE A 25 -19.19 11.42 12.19
CA PHE A 25 -17.94 11.13 11.49
C PHE A 25 -16.90 10.44 12.37
N ASP A 26 -16.81 10.75 13.67
CA ASP A 26 -15.81 10.15 14.56
C ASP A 26 -16.15 8.71 15.00
N TYR A 27 -17.34 8.20 14.64
CA TYR A 27 -17.65 6.77 14.79
C TYR A 27 -16.64 5.85 14.08
N ARG A 28 -15.92 6.38 13.07
CA ARG A 28 -14.81 5.69 12.39
C ARG A 28 -13.64 5.36 13.31
N LEU A 29 -13.53 6.00 14.48
CA LEU A 29 -12.50 5.76 15.48
C LEU A 29 -12.92 4.76 16.57
N ALA A 30 -14.08 4.09 16.41
CA ALA A 30 -14.64 3.22 17.45
C ALA A 30 -13.69 2.08 17.86
N GLU A 31 -13.05 1.42 16.89
CA GLU A 31 -12.10 0.35 17.18
C GLU A 31 -10.89 0.87 17.95
N GLN A 32 -10.32 1.99 17.50
CA GLN A 32 -9.17 2.63 18.13
C GLN A 32 -9.49 3.13 19.55
N ASP A 33 -10.66 3.72 19.78
CA ASP A 33 -11.11 4.16 21.12
C ASP A 33 -11.22 2.97 22.10
N ILE A 34 -11.77 1.85 21.62
CA ILE A 34 -11.94 0.64 22.43
C ILE A 34 -10.58 0.01 22.74
N ILE A 35 -9.69 -0.11 21.76
CA ILE A 35 -8.32 -0.63 21.95
C ILE A 35 -7.52 0.29 22.91
N GLY A 36 -7.59 1.60 22.70
CA GLY A 36 -7.03 2.62 23.59
C GLY A 36 -7.54 2.50 25.02
N SER A 37 -8.83 2.22 25.18
CA SER A 37 -9.48 1.99 26.47
C SER A 37 -9.06 0.68 27.15
N ILE A 38 -8.80 -0.38 26.40
CA ILE A 38 -8.24 -1.63 26.95
C ILE A 38 -6.85 -1.37 27.52
N ALA A 39 -5.96 -0.72 26.78
CA ALA A 39 -4.62 -0.36 27.26
C ALA A 39 -4.68 0.57 28.48
N TRP A 40 -5.58 1.54 28.47
CA TRP A 40 -5.77 2.44 29.62
C TRP A 40 -6.24 1.69 30.88
N SER A 41 -7.08 0.66 30.74
CA SER A 41 -7.48 -0.18 31.87
C SER A 41 -6.27 -0.90 32.52
N LYS A 42 -5.31 -1.36 31.70
CA LYS A 42 -4.06 -1.98 32.17
C LYS A 42 -3.18 -0.98 32.91
N ALA A 43 -3.11 0.27 32.42
CA ALA A 43 -2.43 1.36 33.10
C ALA A 43 -3.03 1.64 34.49
N LEU A 44 -4.36 1.77 34.59
CA LEU A 44 -5.06 2.00 35.85
C LEU A 44 -4.80 0.90 36.88
N LYS A 45 -4.74 -0.35 36.42
CA LYS A 45 -4.38 -1.51 37.25
C LYS A 45 -2.95 -1.38 37.79
N SER A 46 -1.99 -0.99 36.94
CA SER A 46 -0.57 -0.90 37.31
C SER A 46 -0.30 0.09 38.45
N VAL A 47 -1.11 1.13 38.60
CA VAL A 47 -1.03 2.13 39.68
C VAL A 47 -2.05 1.92 40.80
N GLY A 48 -2.76 0.79 40.80
CA GLY A 48 -3.68 0.39 41.88
C GLY A 48 -5.00 1.17 41.94
N ILE A 49 -5.43 1.83 40.85
CA ILE A 49 -6.72 2.52 40.80
C ILE A 49 -7.89 1.55 40.61
N ILE A 50 -7.64 0.46 39.89
CA ILE A 50 -8.56 -0.67 39.77
C ILE A 50 -7.85 -1.97 40.12
N THR A 51 -8.61 -2.93 40.64
CA THR A 51 -8.12 -4.28 40.93
C THR A 51 -7.93 -5.11 39.65
N GLU A 52 -7.18 -6.21 39.74
CA GLU A 52 -7.03 -7.18 38.65
C GLU A 52 -8.38 -7.66 38.12
N LEU A 53 -9.30 -8.02 39.01
CA LEU A 53 -10.64 -8.49 38.65
C LEU A 53 -11.47 -7.40 37.94
N GLU A 54 -11.36 -6.14 38.40
CA GLU A 54 -12.02 -5.01 37.74
C GLU A 54 -11.46 -4.77 36.33
N GLN A 55 -10.14 -4.86 36.16
CA GLN A 55 -9.49 -4.70 34.86
C GLN A 55 -9.92 -5.80 33.88
N GLN A 56 -9.90 -7.07 34.30
CA GLN A 56 -10.35 -8.19 33.47
C GLN A 56 -11.82 -8.07 33.05
N ARG A 57 -12.68 -7.57 33.95
CA ARG A 57 -14.10 -7.31 33.63
C ARG A 57 -14.28 -6.19 32.61
N LEU A 58 -13.48 -5.12 32.72
CA LEU A 58 -13.48 -4.02 31.74
C LEU A 58 -12.99 -4.50 30.38
N GLU A 59 -11.85 -5.20 30.33
CA GLU A 59 -11.26 -5.72 29.09
C GLU A 59 -12.20 -6.71 28.40
N LYS A 60 -12.85 -7.61 29.14
CA LYS A 60 -13.86 -8.49 28.56
C LYS A 60 -15.02 -7.72 27.92
N ALA A 61 -15.60 -6.75 28.64
CA ALA A 61 -16.72 -5.97 28.15
C ALA A 61 -16.35 -5.10 26.93
N LEU A 62 -15.11 -4.58 26.91
CA LEU A 62 -14.56 -3.82 25.78
C LEU A 62 -14.31 -4.73 24.57
N ASN A 63 -13.76 -5.93 24.75
CA ASN A 63 -13.59 -6.90 23.67
C ASN A 63 -14.93 -7.38 23.08
N ASP A 64 -15.94 -7.59 23.92
CA ASP A 64 -17.29 -7.92 23.46
C ASP A 64 -17.91 -6.75 22.67
N LEU A 65 -17.67 -5.51 23.11
CA LEU A 65 -18.09 -4.30 22.39
C LEU A 65 -17.34 -4.16 21.05
N LEU A 66 -16.04 -4.42 21.03
CA LEU A 66 -15.21 -4.37 19.82
C LEU A 66 -15.75 -5.30 18.74
N LYS A 67 -16.04 -6.56 19.09
CA LYS A 67 -16.65 -7.53 18.17
C LYS A 67 -17.96 -7.01 17.58
N GLN A 68 -18.82 -6.44 18.43
CA GLN A 68 -20.09 -5.87 17.97
C GLN A 68 -19.90 -4.68 17.02
N VAL A 69 -18.93 -3.82 17.30
CA VAL A 69 -18.59 -2.67 16.44
C VAL A 69 -18.06 -3.14 15.09
N ILE A 70 -17.18 -4.13 15.06
CA ILE A 70 -16.63 -4.70 13.82
C ILE A 70 -17.74 -5.34 12.98
N GLU A 71 -18.66 -6.09 13.61
CA GLU A 71 -19.78 -6.74 12.90
C GLU A 71 -20.80 -5.75 12.34
N ASN A 72 -21.05 -4.65 13.05
CA ASN A 72 -22.02 -3.64 12.63
C ASN A 72 -21.64 -2.23 13.14
N PRO A 73 -20.76 -1.50 12.44
CA PRO A 73 -20.33 -0.17 12.88
C PRO A 73 -21.47 0.87 12.77
N GLN A 74 -22.42 0.66 11.85
CA GLN A 74 -23.53 1.58 11.60
C GLN A 74 -24.50 1.69 12.79
N GLN A 75 -24.51 0.72 13.70
CA GLN A 75 -25.32 0.79 14.92
C GLN A 75 -25.00 2.02 15.79
N ILE A 76 -23.76 2.53 15.70
CA ILE A 76 -23.28 3.68 16.48
C ILE A 76 -24.08 4.93 16.12
N LEU A 77 -24.37 5.13 14.82
CA LEU A 77 -25.08 6.29 14.30
C LEU A 77 -26.56 6.34 14.70
N GLY A 78 -27.11 5.26 15.25
CA GLY A 78 -28.45 5.25 15.85
C GLY A 78 -28.51 5.89 17.25
N SER A 79 -27.36 6.28 17.81
CA SER A 79 -27.26 6.91 19.13
C SER A 79 -27.30 8.44 19.04
N ASP A 80 -27.76 9.09 20.12
CA ASP A 80 -27.71 10.54 20.30
C ASP A 80 -26.49 10.99 21.14
N ALA A 81 -25.46 10.14 21.24
CA ALA A 81 -24.20 10.48 21.90
C ALA A 81 -23.50 11.66 21.18
N GLU A 82 -22.77 12.48 21.93
CA GLU A 82 -22.04 13.63 21.37
C GLU A 82 -20.92 13.19 20.41
N ASP A 83 -20.17 12.17 20.82
CA ASP A 83 -18.99 11.65 20.15
C ASP A 83 -18.81 10.15 20.43
N ILE A 84 -17.90 9.50 19.69
CA ILE A 84 -17.61 8.08 19.86
C ILE A 84 -17.17 7.73 21.28
N HIS A 85 -16.41 8.60 21.95
CA HIS A 85 -15.91 8.35 23.30
C HIS A 85 -17.04 8.29 24.33
N SER A 86 -18.04 9.18 24.21
CA SER A 86 -19.27 9.17 25.01
C SER A 86 -20.12 7.94 24.72
N TRP A 87 -20.16 7.52 23.46
CA TRP A 87 -20.86 6.31 23.06
C TRP A 87 -20.23 5.07 23.70
N VAL A 88 -18.91 4.89 23.58
CA VAL A 88 -18.17 3.75 24.18
C VAL A 88 -18.34 3.74 25.70
N GLU A 89 -18.20 4.89 26.36
CA GLU A 89 -18.39 4.97 27.81
C GLU A 89 -19.83 4.61 28.22
N GLY A 90 -20.84 5.12 27.50
CA GLY A 90 -22.24 4.78 27.74
C GLY A 90 -22.53 3.29 27.57
N GLN A 91 -21.99 2.68 26.50
CA GLN A 91 -22.06 1.25 26.25
C GLN A 91 -21.37 0.43 27.36
N LEU A 92 -20.22 0.89 27.83
CA LEU A 92 -19.48 0.22 28.89
C LEU A 92 -20.20 0.30 30.23
N ILE A 93 -20.75 1.46 30.60
CA ILE A 93 -21.55 1.65 31.82
C ILE A 93 -22.79 0.74 31.80
N GLN A 94 -23.45 0.57 30.65
CA GLN A 94 -24.58 -0.37 30.54
C GLN A 94 -24.17 -1.82 30.83
N ARG A 95 -22.93 -2.22 30.47
CA ARG A 95 -22.42 -3.58 30.66
C ARG A 95 -21.86 -3.84 32.07
N VAL A 96 -21.16 -2.86 32.66
CA VAL A 96 -20.41 -3.06 33.92
C VAL A 96 -20.75 -2.08 35.05
N GLY A 97 -21.74 -1.21 34.85
CA GLY A 97 -22.21 -0.25 35.85
C GLY A 97 -21.17 0.83 36.17
N ASP A 98 -21.06 1.20 37.45
CA ASP A 98 -20.12 2.24 37.92
C ASP A 98 -18.65 1.92 37.65
N LEU A 99 -18.31 0.65 37.41
CA LEU A 99 -16.97 0.27 36.97
C LEU A 99 -16.60 0.93 35.63
N GLY A 100 -17.56 1.10 34.72
CA GLY A 100 -17.35 1.79 33.44
C GLY A 100 -16.97 3.26 33.64
N LYS A 101 -17.51 3.91 34.68
CA LYS A 101 -17.18 5.30 35.04
C LYS A 101 -15.76 5.43 35.58
N LYS A 102 -15.22 4.38 36.23
CA LYS A 102 -13.84 4.39 36.73
C LYS A 102 -12.80 4.44 35.61
N LEU A 103 -13.13 3.93 34.42
CA LEU A 103 -12.18 3.85 33.29
C LEU A 103 -11.63 5.22 32.89
N HIS A 104 -12.41 6.31 33.02
CA HIS A 104 -11.94 7.64 32.63
C HIS A 104 -11.00 8.30 33.66
N THR A 105 -10.71 7.64 34.79
CA THR A 105 -9.83 8.20 35.84
C THR A 105 -8.47 8.55 35.27
N GLY A 106 -8.02 9.80 35.43
CA GLY A 106 -6.68 10.24 35.01
C GLY A 106 -6.48 10.41 33.50
N ARG A 107 -7.53 10.22 32.69
CA ARG A 107 -7.55 10.42 31.22
C ARG A 107 -8.37 11.67 30.87
N SER A 108 -8.16 12.22 29.68
CA SER A 108 -8.98 13.27 29.09
C SER A 108 -9.46 12.84 27.71
N ARG A 109 -10.48 13.50 27.17
CA ARG A 109 -10.80 13.35 25.74
C ARG A 109 -9.68 13.90 24.85
N ASN A 110 -8.88 14.86 25.33
CA ASN A 110 -7.82 15.48 24.54
C ASN A 110 -6.69 14.50 24.19
N ASP A 111 -6.18 13.74 25.17
CA ASP A 111 -5.14 12.74 24.93
C ASP A 111 -5.71 11.43 24.37
N GLN A 112 -6.98 11.12 24.65
CA GLN A 112 -7.69 9.99 24.06
C GLN A 112 -7.88 10.18 22.56
N VAL A 113 -8.53 11.24 22.10
CA VAL A 113 -8.78 11.45 20.66
C VAL A 113 -7.48 11.60 19.86
N ALA A 114 -6.43 12.18 20.46
CA ALA A 114 -5.11 12.24 19.84
C ALA A 114 -4.46 10.85 19.70
N THR A 115 -4.75 9.93 20.61
CA THR A 115 -4.30 8.53 20.53
C THR A 115 -5.09 7.79 19.47
N ASP A 116 -6.41 7.91 19.50
CA ASP A 116 -7.31 7.19 18.59
C ASP A 116 -7.04 7.57 17.13
N LEU A 117 -6.87 8.87 16.87
CA LEU A 117 -6.54 9.37 15.53
C LEU A 117 -5.18 8.86 15.04
N LYS A 118 -4.15 8.81 15.91
CA LYS A 118 -2.83 8.30 15.53
C LYS A 118 -2.84 6.79 15.26
N LEU A 119 -3.61 6.02 16.03
CA LEU A 119 -3.83 4.60 15.75
C LEU A 119 -4.49 4.42 14.38
N TRP A 120 -5.57 5.16 14.12
CA TRP A 120 -6.28 5.10 12.85
C TRP A 120 -5.37 5.49 11.67
N CYS A 121 -4.55 6.54 11.83
CA CYS A 121 -3.58 6.96 10.82
C CYS A 121 -2.53 5.88 10.52
N LYS A 122 -2.13 5.07 11.51
CA LYS A 122 -1.19 3.95 11.29
C LYS A 122 -1.83 2.87 10.43
N ASP A 123 -3.06 2.48 10.75
CA ASP A 123 -3.79 1.45 10.02
C ASP A 123 -4.00 1.87 8.56
N GLN A 124 -4.53 3.08 8.35
CA GLN A 124 -4.79 3.63 7.02
C GLN A 124 -3.51 3.87 6.22
N GLY A 125 -2.44 4.32 6.87
CA GLY A 125 -1.15 4.49 6.19
C GLY A 125 -0.57 3.17 5.71
N ILE A 126 -0.80 2.05 6.42
CA ILE A 126 -0.38 0.71 5.97
C ILE A 126 -1.18 0.28 4.74
N GLU A 127 -2.49 0.49 4.72
CA GLU A 127 -3.34 0.19 3.56
C GLU A 127 -2.92 0.99 2.33
N LEU A 128 -2.67 2.29 2.49
CA LEU A 128 -2.21 3.17 1.41
C LEU A 128 -0.82 2.80 0.88
N LEU A 129 0.11 2.34 1.75
CA LEU A 129 1.39 1.79 1.30
C LEU A 129 1.20 0.55 0.43
N ALA A 130 0.24 -0.32 0.77
CA ALA A 130 -0.06 -1.51 -0.02
C ALA A 130 -0.63 -1.17 -1.40
N HIS A 131 -1.53 -0.18 -1.48
CA HIS A 131 -2.06 0.33 -2.75
C HIS A 131 -0.97 0.97 -3.62
N LEU A 132 -0.11 1.81 -3.05
CA LEU A 132 1.04 2.39 -3.76
C LEU A 132 1.98 1.31 -4.31
N ASP A 133 2.23 0.27 -3.53
CA ASP A 133 3.09 -0.83 -3.95
C ASP A 133 2.45 -1.64 -5.09
N LYS A 134 1.16 -1.97 -4.96
CA LYS A 134 0.41 -2.69 -6.00
C LYS A 134 0.31 -1.91 -7.30
N LEU A 135 0.09 -0.59 -7.26
CA LEU A 135 0.13 0.28 -8.43
C LEU A 135 1.52 0.28 -9.10
N GLN A 136 2.60 0.38 -8.31
CA GLN A 136 3.97 0.28 -8.84
C GLN A 136 4.22 -1.09 -9.50
N GLN A 137 3.78 -2.19 -8.89
CA GLN A 137 3.89 -3.52 -9.49
C GLN A 137 3.13 -3.61 -10.82
N LYS A 138 1.91 -3.07 -10.91
CA LYS A 138 1.12 -3.04 -12.16
C LYS A 138 1.81 -2.21 -13.25
N LEU A 139 2.36 -1.05 -12.90
CA LEU A 139 3.12 -0.23 -13.84
C LEU A 139 4.39 -0.92 -14.31
N VAL A 140 5.12 -1.61 -13.43
CA VAL A 140 6.31 -2.39 -13.81
C VAL A 140 5.94 -3.55 -14.73
N LEU A 141 4.84 -4.27 -14.45
CA LEU A 141 4.35 -5.34 -15.33
C LEU A 141 3.93 -4.81 -16.71
N PHE A 142 3.22 -3.67 -16.75
CA PHE A 142 2.89 -3.00 -18.01
C PHE A 142 4.17 -2.54 -18.74
N ALA A 143 5.12 -1.96 -18.02
CA ALA A 143 6.38 -1.53 -18.60
C ALA A 143 7.20 -2.69 -19.15
N ARG A 144 7.15 -3.86 -18.50
CA ARG A 144 7.79 -5.10 -18.95
C ARG A 144 7.16 -5.62 -20.25
N SER A 145 5.85 -5.51 -20.41
CA SER A 145 5.17 -5.94 -21.65
C SER A 145 5.34 -4.96 -22.82
N GLN A 146 5.69 -3.70 -22.54
CA GLN A 146 5.79 -2.61 -23.53
C GLN A 146 7.22 -2.09 -23.75
N GLN A 147 8.24 -2.92 -23.53
CA GLN A 147 9.67 -2.53 -23.64
C GLN A 147 10.05 -2.02 -25.03
N THR A 148 9.54 -2.68 -26.07
CA THR A 148 9.85 -2.38 -27.46
C THR A 148 8.86 -1.40 -28.11
N THR A 149 7.76 -1.12 -27.42
CA THR A 149 6.68 -0.28 -27.96
C THR A 149 7.09 1.18 -27.91
N VAL A 150 7.43 1.71 -29.08
CA VAL A 150 7.87 3.10 -29.24
C VAL A 150 6.71 4.04 -29.02
N LEU A 151 6.95 5.12 -28.29
CA LEU A 151 6.01 6.20 -28.02
C LEU A 151 6.68 7.53 -28.38
N PRO A 152 6.00 8.47 -29.07
CA PRO A 152 6.53 9.83 -29.21
C PRO A 152 6.69 10.47 -27.83
N GLY A 153 7.90 10.90 -27.46
CA GLY A 153 8.11 11.70 -26.26
C GLY A 153 7.57 13.11 -26.43
N TYR A 154 7.09 13.72 -25.35
CA TYR A 154 6.46 15.04 -25.41
C TYR A 154 7.14 16.06 -24.49
N THR A 155 7.32 17.25 -25.03
CA THR A 155 7.56 18.48 -24.24
C THR A 155 6.65 19.56 -24.79
N HIS A 156 5.91 20.28 -23.93
CA HIS A 156 4.87 21.24 -24.37
C HIS A 156 3.77 20.61 -25.25
N LEU A 157 3.49 19.31 -25.09
CA LEU A 157 2.65 18.50 -26.00
C LEU A 157 3.09 18.53 -27.48
N GLN A 158 4.32 18.97 -27.76
CA GLN A 158 4.97 18.82 -29.05
C GLN A 158 5.80 17.54 -29.04
N ARG A 159 5.79 16.83 -30.16
CA ARG A 159 6.63 15.64 -30.36
C ARG A 159 8.10 16.07 -30.25
N ALA A 160 8.80 15.45 -29.31
CA ALA A 160 10.20 15.70 -29.02
C ALA A 160 11.03 14.53 -29.56
N GLN A 161 11.60 13.71 -28.68
CA GLN A 161 12.39 12.54 -29.06
C GLN A 161 11.59 11.25 -28.82
N PRO A 162 11.79 10.19 -29.60
CA PRO A 162 11.16 8.90 -29.35
C PRO A 162 11.56 8.35 -27.98
N VAL A 163 10.58 7.76 -27.30
CA VAL A 163 10.73 6.98 -26.07
C VAL A 163 10.01 5.65 -26.22
N THR A 164 9.80 4.90 -25.13
CA THR A 164 8.94 3.72 -25.12
C THR A 164 7.84 3.85 -24.06
N PHE A 165 6.74 3.12 -24.22
CA PHE A 165 5.71 3.03 -23.18
C PHE A 165 6.27 2.47 -21.85
N SER A 166 7.26 1.58 -21.94
CA SER A 166 8.01 1.14 -20.78
C SER A 166 8.71 2.29 -20.05
N HIS A 167 9.41 3.15 -20.78
CA HIS A 167 10.08 4.30 -20.18
C HIS A 167 9.09 5.31 -19.57
N TRP A 168 7.94 5.53 -20.23
CA TRP A 168 6.85 6.35 -19.71
C TRP A 168 6.27 5.79 -18.39
N ALA A 169 5.98 4.48 -18.34
CA ALA A 169 5.43 3.84 -17.15
C ALA A 169 6.44 3.87 -15.98
N MET A 170 7.72 3.65 -16.28
CA MET A 170 8.79 3.74 -15.29
C MET A 170 8.97 5.17 -14.73
N ALA A 171 8.61 6.21 -15.48
CA ALA A 171 8.60 7.57 -14.94
C ALA A 171 7.58 7.72 -13.81
N TYR A 172 6.40 7.09 -13.93
CA TYR A 172 5.37 7.08 -12.88
C TYR A 172 5.74 6.16 -11.71
N VAL A 173 6.41 5.03 -11.95
CA VAL A 173 6.98 4.19 -10.87
C VAL A 173 7.87 5.03 -9.96
N GLU A 174 8.75 5.86 -10.52
CA GLU A 174 9.62 6.73 -9.72
C GLU A 174 8.87 7.85 -8.98
N MET A 175 7.74 8.34 -9.51
CA MET A 175 6.87 9.27 -8.79
C MET A 175 6.26 8.62 -7.55
N PHE A 176 5.68 7.42 -7.72
CA PHE A 176 5.04 6.67 -6.64
C PHE A 176 6.03 6.08 -5.64
N GLU A 177 7.28 5.80 -6.04
CA GLU A 177 8.38 5.47 -5.14
C GLU A 177 8.59 6.58 -4.10
N ARG A 178 8.63 7.84 -4.56
CA ARG A 178 8.78 8.99 -3.66
C ARG A 178 7.58 9.12 -2.75
N ASP A 179 6.37 8.85 -3.23
CA ASP A 179 5.16 8.88 -2.40
C ASP A 179 5.18 7.80 -1.33
N TYR A 180 5.58 6.57 -1.68
CA TYR A 180 5.79 5.48 -0.75
C TYR A 180 6.79 5.85 0.35
N SER A 181 7.93 6.46 -0.03
CA SER A 181 8.94 6.90 0.94
C SER A 181 8.42 8.00 1.89
N ARG A 182 7.65 8.97 1.37
CA ARG A 182 7.05 10.03 2.18
C ARG A 182 6.06 9.46 3.18
N LEU A 183 5.15 8.60 2.73
CA LEU A 183 4.16 7.97 3.60
C LEU A 183 4.85 7.12 4.68
N THR A 184 5.87 6.35 4.31
CA THR A 184 6.68 5.56 5.25
C THR A 184 7.31 6.45 6.34
N ASP A 185 7.86 7.60 5.95
CA ASP A 185 8.49 8.52 6.91
C ASP A 185 7.48 9.29 7.78
N SER A 186 6.32 9.65 7.23
CA SER A 186 5.19 10.20 7.98
C SER A 186 4.75 9.21 9.07
N LEU A 187 4.57 7.93 8.71
CA LEU A 187 4.21 6.86 9.65
C LEU A 187 5.24 6.71 10.78
N LYS A 188 6.54 6.79 10.49
CA LYS A 188 7.59 6.76 11.52
C LYS A 188 7.54 7.95 12.49
N ARG A 189 7.15 9.14 12.01
CA ARG A 189 7.03 10.35 12.83
C ARG A 189 5.78 10.30 13.71
N LEU A 190 4.64 9.91 13.15
CA LEU A 190 3.37 9.84 13.89
C LEU A 190 3.32 8.69 14.90
N ASP A 191 4.23 7.71 14.79
CA ASP A 191 4.40 6.59 15.71
C ASP A 191 4.97 6.99 17.10
N SER A 192 4.22 7.83 17.81
CA SER A 192 4.45 8.21 19.20
C SER A 192 3.12 8.39 19.95
N CYS A 193 3.00 7.75 21.12
CA CYS A 193 1.77 7.66 21.89
C CYS A 193 1.53 8.92 22.74
N PRO A 194 0.40 9.64 22.57
CA PRO A 194 0.06 10.80 23.40
C PRO A 194 -0.68 10.42 24.70
N LEU A 195 -1.20 9.20 24.83
CA LEU A 195 -2.00 8.76 25.98
C LEU A 195 -1.25 8.94 27.32
N GLY A 196 -1.97 9.41 28.35
CA GLY A 196 -1.40 9.77 29.65
C GLY A 196 -0.96 11.24 29.73
N SER A 197 -1.19 12.03 28.69
CA SER A 197 -0.97 13.49 28.69
C SER A 197 -2.12 14.25 29.39
N GLY A 198 -3.21 13.56 29.72
CA GLY A 198 -4.39 14.16 30.34
C GLY A 198 -4.97 15.28 29.47
N ALA A 199 -5.53 16.31 30.10
CA ALA A 199 -6.10 17.41 29.34
C ALA A 199 -5.04 18.32 28.70
N LEU A 200 -3.87 18.48 29.35
CA LEU A 200 -2.74 19.29 28.86
C LEU A 200 -1.45 19.16 29.68
N ALA A 201 -1.52 18.71 30.95
CA ALA A 201 -0.42 18.80 31.92
C ALA A 201 0.14 17.44 32.37
N GLY A 202 -0.25 16.35 31.71
CA GLY A 202 0.03 14.99 32.15
C GLY A 202 -1.02 14.45 33.10
N THR A 203 -1.10 13.13 33.19
CA THR A 203 -1.91 12.45 34.20
C THR A 203 -1.32 12.66 35.61
N ALA A 204 -2.18 12.75 36.62
CA ALA A 204 -1.79 12.96 38.02
C ALA A 204 -1.35 11.66 38.74
N TYR A 205 -1.22 10.57 37.99
CA TYR A 205 -0.86 9.25 38.49
C TYR A 205 0.52 8.84 37.93
N PRO A 206 1.32 8.06 38.68
CA PRO A 206 2.64 7.64 38.23
C PRO A 206 2.57 6.50 37.21
N MET A 207 1.88 6.74 36.09
CA MET A 207 1.71 5.79 34.99
C MET A 207 3.01 5.65 34.18
N ASP A 208 3.37 4.41 33.83
CA ASP A 208 4.45 4.17 32.85
C ASP A 208 3.92 4.38 31.42
N ARG A 209 4.17 5.58 30.88
CA ARG A 209 3.71 5.93 29.53
C ARG A 209 4.45 5.20 28.41
N ASP A 210 5.69 4.76 28.64
CA ASP A 210 6.40 3.97 27.64
C ASP A 210 5.84 2.54 27.60
N GLN A 211 5.38 1.99 28.73
CA GLN A 211 4.63 0.74 28.73
C GLN A 211 3.29 0.88 28.01
N ILE A 212 2.52 1.95 28.27
CA ILE A 212 1.25 2.21 27.54
C ILE A 212 1.51 2.32 26.03
N ALA A 213 2.58 3.00 25.63
CA ALA A 213 2.95 3.10 24.22
C ALA A 213 3.20 1.73 23.60
N LYS A 214 3.97 0.85 24.27
CA LYS A 214 4.22 -0.52 23.81
C LYS A 214 2.94 -1.35 23.72
N ASP A 215 2.07 -1.27 24.72
CA ASP A 215 0.79 -2.00 24.75
C ASP A 215 -0.12 -1.62 23.56
N LEU A 216 -0.02 -0.39 23.08
CA LEU A 216 -0.73 0.14 21.92
C LEU A 216 0.06 0.01 20.60
N GLY A 217 1.21 -0.67 20.62
CA GLY A 217 2.05 -0.84 19.44
C GLY A 217 2.70 0.45 18.94
N PHE A 218 2.83 1.49 19.77
CA PHE A 218 3.63 2.68 19.44
C PHE A 218 5.11 2.46 19.77
N ARG A 219 6.00 3.08 19.00
CA ARG A 219 7.45 3.02 19.27
C ARG A 219 7.87 3.67 20.60
N ARG A 220 7.18 4.71 21.05
CA ARG A 220 7.51 5.46 22.28
C ARG A 220 6.38 6.35 22.75
N ALA A 221 6.43 6.81 24.01
CA ALA A 221 5.60 7.91 24.48
C ALA A 221 6.07 9.27 23.92
N THR A 222 5.14 10.22 23.79
CA THR A 222 5.46 11.63 23.55
C THR A 222 6.17 12.26 24.76
N ARG A 223 6.88 13.38 24.56
CA ARG A 223 7.76 13.97 25.60
C ARG A 223 7.17 15.17 26.33
N ASN A 224 6.11 15.77 25.81
CA ASN A 224 5.52 16.98 26.36
C ASN A 224 3.99 16.91 26.24
N SER A 225 3.27 17.10 27.35
CA SER A 225 1.82 16.93 27.38
C SER A 225 1.05 18.05 26.68
N LEU A 226 1.56 19.30 26.68
CA LEU A 226 0.94 20.41 25.96
C LEU A 226 0.95 20.13 24.46
N ASP A 227 2.14 19.77 23.95
CA ASP A 227 2.35 19.34 22.57
C ASP A 227 1.48 18.14 22.20
N SER A 228 1.44 17.12 23.06
CA SER A 228 0.71 15.87 22.78
C SER A 228 -0.78 16.06 22.50
N VAL A 229 -1.41 17.01 23.18
CA VAL A 229 -2.85 17.29 23.02
C VAL A 229 -3.14 18.36 21.97
N SER A 230 -2.12 19.10 21.52
CA SER A 230 -2.21 20.14 20.50
C SER A 230 -1.66 19.74 19.13
N ASP A 231 -0.87 18.66 19.05
CA ASP A 231 -0.21 18.18 17.84
C ASP A 231 -1.20 17.63 16.82
N ARG A 232 -1.15 18.18 15.60
CA ARG A 232 -1.80 17.67 14.37
C ARG A 232 -0.88 17.67 13.16
N ASP A 233 0.44 17.68 13.39
CA ASP A 233 1.43 17.67 12.32
C ASP A 233 1.28 16.40 11.46
N HIS A 234 1.00 15.26 12.08
CA HIS A 234 0.74 14.00 11.39
C HIS A 234 -0.46 14.08 10.43
N VAL A 235 -1.51 14.85 10.76
CA VAL A 235 -2.67 15.06 9.88
C VAL A 235 -2.27 15.91 8.67
N VAL A 236 -1.56 17.02 8.92
CA VAL A 236 -1.02 17.90 7.85
C VAL A 236 -0.09 17.12 6.94
N GLU A 237 0.78 16.31 7.50
CA GLU A 237 1.79 15.57 6.78
C GLU A 237 1.20 14.46 5.89
N LEU A 238 0.21 13.72 6.40
CA LEU A 238 -0.54 12.74 5.62
C LEU A 238 -1.33 13.40 4.50
N LEU A 239 -2.00 14.52 4.76
CA LEU A 239 -2.71 15.30 3.74
C LEU A 239 -1.76 15.88 2.68
N SER A 240 -0.56 16.30 3.08
CA SER A 240 0.49 16.74 2.16
C SER A 240 0.98 15.59 1.28
N THR A 241 1.22 14.42 1.87
CA THR A 241 1.62 13.20 1.15
C THR A 241 0.54 12.78 0.14
N ALA A 242 -0.72 12.73 0.57
CA ALA A 242 -1.86 12.43 -0.29
C ALA A 242 -2.00 13.46 -1.43
N SER A 243 -1.86 14.76 -1.15
CA SER A 243 -1.96 15.82 -2.16
C SER A 243 -0.89 15.71 -3.24
N ILE A 244 0.36 15.39 -2.85
CA ILE A 244 1.46 15.18 -3.80
C ILE A 244 1.21 13.93 -4.65
N SER A 245 0.77 12.83 -4.03
CA SER A 245 0.49 11.60 -4.77
C SER A 245 -0.70 11.73 -5.72
N MET A 246 -1.75 12.43 -5.30
CA MET A 246 -2.87 12.80 -6.18
C MET A 246 -2.45 13.71 -7.32
N LEU A 247 -1.44 14.58 -7.13
CA LEU A 247 -0.86 15.34 -8.23
C LEU A 247 -0.17 14.39 -9.24
N HIS A 248 0.60 13.40 -8.78
CA HIS A 248 1.20 12.41 -9.68
C HIS A 248 0.14 11.59 -10.44
N LEU A 249 -0.90 11.12 -9.75
CA LEU A 249 -2.05 10.44 -10.38
C LEU A 249 -2.74 11.35 -11.41
N SER A 250 -2.90 12.64 -11.11
CA SER A 250 -3.53 13.58 -12.04
C SER A 250 -2.72 13.78 -13.33
N ARG A 251 -1.39 13.70 -13.26
CA ARG A 251 -0.51 13.76 -14.44
C ARG A 251 -0.61 12.49 -15.27
N MET A 252 -0.62 11.33 -14.62
CA MET A 252 -0.82 10.05 -15.31
C MET A 252 -2.17 10.00 -16.01
N ALA A 253 -3.21 10.49 -15.34
CA ALA A 253 -4.53 10.62 -15.92
C ALA A 253 -4.54 11.55 -17.13
N GLU A 254 -3.85 12.70 -17.08
CA GLU A 254 -3.73 13.60 -18.23
C GLU A 254 -3.10 12.89 -19.44
N ASP A 255 -1.97 12.21 -19.23
CA ASP A 255 -1.26 11.50 -20.31
C ASP A 255 -2.17 10.45 -20.94
N LEU A 256 -2.81 9.61 -20.11
CA LEU A 256 -3.68 8.53 -20.60
C LEU A 256 -4.96 9.05 -21.27
N ILE A 257 -5.54 10.16 -20.78
CA ILE A 257 -6.66 10.83 -21.45
C ILE A 257 -6.24 11.34 -22.82
N PHE A 258 -5.06 11.97 -22.92
CA PHE A 258 -4.51 12.42 -24.19
C PHE A 258 -4.22 11.26 -25.13
N TYR A 259 -3.63 10.16 -24.65
CA TYR A 259 -3.30 8.97 -25.44
C TYR A 259 -4.54 8.18 -25.91
N ASN A 260 -5.65 8.28 -25.19
CA ASN A 260 -6.95 7.68 -25.56
C ASN A 260 -7.79 8.61 -26.49
N SER A 261 -7.30 9.80 -26.85
CA SER A 261 -8.06 10.69 -27.72
C SER A 261 -8.11 10.16 -29.15
N GLY A 262 -9.10 10.59 -29.95
CA GLY A 262 -9.16 10.20 -31.37
C GLY A 262 -8.02 10.77 -32.21
N GLU A 263 -7.41 11.87 -31.77
CA GLU A 263 -6.28 12.53 -32.45
C GLU A 263 -4.95 11.81 -32.25
N SER A 264 -4.73 11.17 -31.09
CA SER A 264 -3.53 10.39 -30.82
C SER A 264 -3.75 8.91 -31.13
N ALA A 265 -4.87 8.35 -30.64
CA ALA A 265 -5.27 6.95 -30.77
C ALA A 265 -4.15 5.96 -30.37
N PHE A 266 -3.36 6.29 -29.34
CA PHE A 266 -2.22 5.48 -28.91
C PHE A 266 -2.61 4.27 -28.09
N LEU A 267 -3.76 4.34 -27.42
CA LEU A 267 -4.27 3.26 -26.61
C LEU A 267 -5.79 3.26 -26.56
N ASP A 268 -6.34 2.10 -26.25
CA ASP A 268 -7.74 1.90 -25.89
C ASP A 268 -7.83 1.43 -24.43
N LEU A 269 -8.75 2.03 -23.70
CA LEU A 269 -9.11 1.63 -22.35
C LEU A 269 -10.20 0.54 -22.35
N SER A 270 -10.19 -0.30 -21.32
CA SER A 270 -11.21 -1.33 -21.09
C SER A 270 -12.61 -0.74 -20.90
N ASP A 271 -13.63 -1.47 -21.35
CA ASP A 271 -15.05 -1.11 -21.15
C ASP A 271 -15.41 -1.05 -19.65
N GLN A 272 -14.64 -1.73 -18.79
CA GLN A 272 -14.89 -1.77 -17.35
C GLN A 272 -14.53 -0.46 -16.62
N VAL A 273 -13.71 0.38 -17.24
CA VAL A 273 -13.20 1.64 -16.67
C VAL A 273 -13.59 2.86 -17.52
N THR A 274 -14.41 2.66 -18.55
CA THR A 274 -14.90 3.71 -19.46
C THR A 274 -16.42 3.73 -19.51
N SER A 275 -16.98 4.84 -19.96
CA SER A 275 -18.41 4.95 -20.29
C SER A 275 -18.63 5.23 -21.77
N GLY A 276 -19.81 4.87 -22.27
CA GLY A 276 -20.26 5.19 -23.62
C GLY A 276 -21.17 6.42 -23.68
N SER A 277 -21.40 6.93 -24.89
CA SER A 277 -22.48 7.88 -25.14
C SER A 277 -23.72 7.16 -25.67
N SER A 278 -24.90 7.49 -25.13
CA SER A 278 -26.18 7.00 -25.67
C SER A 278 -26.50 7.54 -27.08
N LEU A 279 -25.81 8.61 -27.52
CA LEU A 279 -26.00 9.25 -28.82
C LEU A 279 -24.92 8.85 -29.84
N MET A 280 -23.69 8.58 -29.37
CA MET A 280 -22.52 8.35 -30.22
C MET A 280 -21.86 7.00 -29.86
N PRO A 281 -22.20 5.91 -30.57
CA PRO A 281 -21.77 4.55 -30.19
C PRO A 281 -20.26 4.31 -30.31
N GLN A 282 -19.54 5.15 -31.06
CA GLN A 282 -18.08 5.07 -31.18
C GLN A 282 -17.31 5.72 -30.02
N LYS A 283 -17.99 6.51 -29.16
CA LYS A 283 -17.31 7.33 -28.15
C LYS A 283 -17.13 6.55 -26.84
N LYS A 284 -15.88 6.24 -26.49
CA LYS A 284 -15.46 5.78 -25.15
C LYS A 284 -14.87 6.94 -24.35
N ASN A 285 -15.47 7.26 -23.21
CA ASN A 285 -15.01 8.34 -22.35
C ASN A 285 -14.09 7.78 -21.23
N PRO A 286 -12.92 8.38 -20.98
CA PRO A 286 -12.00 7.96 -19.92
C PRO A 286 -12.44 8.44 -18.53
N ASP A 287 -13.69 8.18 -18.14
CA ASP A 287 -14.34 8.72 -16.94
C ASP A 287 -13.54 8.44 -15.65
N ALA A 288 -12.98 7.24 -15.52
CA ALA A 288 -12.15 6.88 -14.37
C ALA A 288 -10.93 7.81 -14.22
N LEU A 289 -10.25 8.11 -15.32
CA LEU A 289 -9.10 9.02 -15.35
C LEU A 289 -9.51 10.47 -15.11
N GLU A 290 -10.62 10.91 -15.69
CA GLU A 290 -11.17 12.25 -15.44
C GLU A 290 -11.51 12.45 -13.95
N LEU A 291 -12.11 11.43 -13.32
CA LEU A 291 -12.41 11.45 -11.88
C LEU A 291 -11.14 11.44 -11.02
N ILE A 292 -10.14 10.62 -11.36
CA ILE A 292 -8.83 10.62 -10.66
C ILE A 292 -8.22 12.03 -10.68
N ARG A 293 -8.13 12.65 -11.86
CA ARG A 293 -7.61 14.02 -12.02
C ARG A 293 -8.47 15.05 -11.25
N GLY A 294 -9.79 14.97 -11.35
CA GLY A 294 -10.71 15.90 -10.68
C GLY A 294 -10.66 15.79 -9.14
N LYS A 295 -10.46 14.59 -8.61
CA LYS A 295 -10.33 14.32 -7.17
C LYS A 295 -9.03 14.85 -6.56
N ALA A 296 -8.02 15.23 -7.35
CA ALA A 296 -6.83 15.88 -6.81
C ALA A 296 -7.16 17.21 -6.09
N GLY A 297 -8.15 17.95 -6.61
CA GLY A 297 -8.56 19.24 -6.02
C GLY A 297 -9.15 19.13 -4.62
N ARG A 298 -9.97 18.10 -4.35
CA ARG A 298 -10.60 17.93 -3.02
C ARG A 298 -9.58 17.52 -1.96
N VAL A 299 -8.62 16.65 -2.30
CA VAL A 299 -7.55 16.21 -1.39
C VAL A 299 -6.66 17.40 -1.01
N TYR A 300 -6.27 18.22 -1.99
CA TYR A 300 -5.55 19.47 -1.72
C TYR A 300 -6.39 20.47 -0.90
N GLY A 301 -7.70 20.53 -1.15
CA GLY A 301 -8.64 21.35 -0.38
C GLY A 301 -8.61 21.01 1.12
N SER A 302 -8.60 19.72 1.47
CA SER A 302 -8.47 19.26 2.86
C SER A 302 -7.14 19.70 3.49
N LEU A 303 -6.02 19.61 2.77
CA LEU A 303 -4.72 20.11 3.23
C LEU A 303 -4.77 21.62 3.51
N SER A 304 -5.29 22.40 2.57
CA SER A 304 -5.40 23.85 2.73
C SER A 304 -6.31 24.22 3.90
N GLY A 305 -7.40 23.46 4.10
CA GLY A 305 -8.33 23.65 5.21
C GLY A 305 -7.66 23.46 6.56
N ILE A 306 -7.02 22.29 6.78
CA ILE A 306 -6.39 22.01 8.08
C ILE A 306 -5.24 22.96 8.40
N MET A 307 -4.45 23.35 7.39
CA MET A 307 -3.37 24.33 7.56
C MET A 307 -3.91 25.68 8.06
N MET A 308 -5.08 26.09 7.55
CA MET A 308 -5.73 27.33 7.99
C MET A 308 -6.33 27.19 9.39
N THR A 309 -6.95 26.05 9.71
CA THR A 309 -7.51 25.76 11.05
C THR A 309 -6.43 25.80 12.13
N LEU A 310 -5.25 25.24 11.86
CA LEU A 310 -4.15 25.18 12.83
C LEU A 310 -3.36 26.49 12.96
N LYS A 311 -3.42 27.37 11.95
CA LYS A 311 -2.62 28.59 11.89
C LYS A 311 -2.92 29.50 13.10
N ALA A 312 -1.86 29.82 13.85
CA ALA A 312 -1.89 30.72 15.00
C ALA A 312 -2.87 30.30 16.13
N LEU A 313 -3.21 29.01 16.20
CA LEU A 313 -4.02 28.47 17.29
C LEU A 313 -3.21 28.48 18.59
N PRO A 314 -3.72 29.07 19.70
CA PRO A 314 -2.99 29.11 20.96
C PRO A 314 -2.88 27.71 21.58
N LEU A 315 -1.80 27.41 22.30
CA LEU A 315 -1.73 26.14 23.03
C LEU A 315 -2.76 26.09 24.17
N ALA A 316 -3.28 24.91 24.54
CA ALA A 316 -2.92 23.58 24.02
C ALA A 316 -4.02 22.99 23.11
N TYR A 317 -5.07 22.39 23.67
CA TYR A 317 -6.23 21.92 22.91
C TYR A 317 -7.27 23.03 22.73
N ASN A 318 -7.82 23.16 21.52
CA ASN A 318 -8.95 24.04 21.22
C ASN A 318 -9.97 23.26 20.38
N LYS A 319 -11.25 23.62 20.49
CA LYS A 319 -12.35 22.89 19.82
C LYS A 319 -12.25 22.92 18.30
N ASP A 320 -11.55 23.92 17.74
CA ASP A 320 -11.17 24.01 16.33
C ASP A 320 -10.52 22.71 15.81
N MET A 321 -9.78 22.02 16.67
CA MET A 321 -9.13 20.75 16.34
C MET A 321 -10.11 19.57 16.15
N GLN A 322 -11.43 19.78 16.30
CA GLN A 322 -12.44 18.78 15.90
C GLN A 322 -12.53 18.63 14.37
N GLU A 323 -12.14 19.67 13.62
CA GLU A 323 -12.11 19.71 12.14
C GLU A 323 -10.96 18.91 11.51
N ASP A 324 -10.11 18.27 12.32
CA ASP A 324 -8.99 17.43 11.87
C ASP A 324 -9.42 16.12 11.19
N LYS A 325 -10.64 15.64 11.46
CA LYS A 325 -11.13 14.31 11.08
C LYS A 325 -11.78 14.28 9.70
N GLU A 326 -12.79 15.11 9.46
CA GLU A 326 -13.60 15.01 8.23
C GLU A 326 -12.76 15.17 6.96
N GLY A 327 -11.91 16.20 6.93
CA GLY A 327 -11.01 16.45 5.79
C GLY A 327 -9.96 15.37 5.61
N LEU A 328 -9.43 14.80 6.70
CA LEU A 328 -8.47 13.70 6.66
C LEU A 328 -9.12 12.41 6.14
N PHE A 329 -10.28 12.06 6.69
CA PHE A 329 -11.05 10.88 6.32
C PHE A 329 -11.42 10.90 4.83
N ASP A 330 -12.03 11.99 4.35
CA ASP A 330 -12.38 12.13 2.92
C ASP A 330 -11.15 12.06 2.01
N ALA A 331 -10.03 12.66 2.42
CA ALA A 331 -8.84 12.74 1.60
C ALA A 331 -8.11 11.39 1.49
N LEU A 332 -7.97 10.64 2.60
CA LEU A 332 -7.32 9.33 2.57
C LEU A 332 -8.18 8.29 1.87
N ASP A 333 -9.50 8.29 2.09
CA ASP A 333 -10.43 7.44 1.32
C ASP A 333 -10.33 7.74 -0.18
N THR A 334 -10.41 9.03 -0.54
CA THR A 334 -10.31 9.46 -1.94
C THR A 334 -8.98 9.03 -2.56
N TRP A 335 -7.88 9.17 -1.83
CA TRP A 335 -6.57 8.77 -2.34
C TRP A 335 -6.47 7.26 -2.55
N GLY A 336 -6.92 6.46 -1.57
CA GLY A 336 -7.01 5.00 -1.69
C GLY A 336 -7.85 4.56 -2.88
N ASP A 337 -9.05 5.12 -3.04
CA ASP A 337 -9.94 4.87 -4.19
C ASP A 337 -9.26 5.18 -5.53
N CYS A 338 -8.53 6.31 -5.61
CA CYS A 338 -7.86 6.70 -6.85
C CYS A 338 -6.66 5.80 -7.16
N LEU A 339 -5.92 5.32 -6.15
CA LEU A 339 -4.86 4.34 -6.34
C LEU A 339 -5.43 3.02 -6.87
N MET A 340 -6.49 2.50 -6.24
CA MET A 340 -7.16 1.27 -6.70
C MET A 340 -7.73 1.41 -8.10
N MET A 341 -8.34 2.55 -8.42
CA MET A 341 -8.88 2.80 -9.76
C MET A 341 -7.77 2.94 -10.80
N ALA A 342 -6.64 3.56 -10.45
CA ALA A 342 -5.48 3.62 -11.32
C ALA A 342 -4.87 2.24 -11.59
N GLU A 343 -4.82 1.36 -10.59
CA GLU A 343 -4.44 -0.05 -10.78
C GLU A 343 -5.37 -0.72 -11.80
N PHE A 344 -6.68 -0.50 -11.67
CA PHE A 344 -7.69 -1.12 -12.53
C PHE A 344 -7.69 -0.56 -13.96
N VAL A 345 -7.37 0.72 -14.15
CA VAL A 345 -7.22 1.31 -15.49
C VAL A 345 -6.08 0.67 -16.28
N LEU A 346 -5.03 0.22 -15.60
CA LEU A 346 -3.91 -0.49 -16.24
C LEU A 346 -4.27 -1.93 -16.63
N ASP A 347 -5.35 -2.49 -16.07
CA ASP A 347 -5.83 -3.82 -16.43
C ASP A 347 -6.50 -3.78 -17.81
N ASP A 348 -6.09 -4.69 -18.69
CA ASP A 348 -6.61 -4.83 -20.06
C ASP A 348 -6.49 -3.57 -20.95
N MET A 349 -5.63 -2.61 -20.58
CA MET A 349 -5.29 -1.47 -21.45
C MET A 349 -4.54 -1.96 -22.69
N GLN A 350 -4.99 -1.56 -23.88
CA GLN A 350 -4.42 -2.01 -25.15
C GLN A 350 -3.67 -0.87 -25.82
N VAL A 351 -2.40 -1.09 -26.16
CA VAL A 351 -1.58 -0.11 -26.86
C VAL A 351 -1.61 -0.39 -28.36
N HIS A 352 -1.76 0.66 -29.16
CA HIS A 352 -1.70 0.58 -30.62
C HIS A 352 -0.26 0.79 -31.09
N GLU A 353 0.52 -0.30 -31.10
CA GLU A 353 1.97 -0.27 -31.39
C GLU A 353 2.31 0.38 -32.74
N GLU A 354 1.55 0.06 -33.80
CA GLU A 354 1.78 0.65 -35.13
C GLU A 354 1.50 2.16 -35.13
N THR A 355 0.37 2.59 -34.57
CA THR A 355 -0.01 4.02 -34.50
C THR A 355 1.01 4.84 -33.70
N THR A 356 1.51 4.27 -32.61
CA THR A 356 2.50 4.94 -31.76
C THR A 356 3.87 4.99 -32.41
N ARG A 357 4.27 3.94 -33.14
CA ARG A 357 5.48 3.92 -33.96
C ARG A 357 5.43 4.95 -35.09
N GLU A 358 4.34 5.00 -35.87
CA GLU A 358 4.13 5.99 -36.93
C GLU A 358 4.21 7.43 -36.37
N ALA A 359 3.55 7.68 -35.23
CA ALA A 359 3.58 8.97 -34.58
C ALA A 359 4.99 9.37 -34.09
N ALA A 360 5.82 8.41 -33.69
CA ALA A 360 7.20 8.63 -33.27
C ALA A 360 8.17 8.90 -34.43
N GLN A 361 7.92 8.33 -35.62
CA GLN A 361 8.66 8.65 -36.85
C GLN A 361 8.30 10.06 -37.36
N GLY A 362 7.05 10.49 -37.17
CA GLY A 362 6.59 11.81 -37.58
C GLY A 362 7.19 12.97 -36.76
N GLY A 363 7.19 14.17 -37.37
CA GLY A 363 7.51 15.42 -36.66
C GLY A 363 9.00 15.76 -36.55
N TYR A 364 9.86 15.10 -37.33
CA TYR A 364 11.31 15.37 -37.38
C TYR A 364 12.02 15.18 -36.04
N SER A 365 11.51 14.23 -35.23
CA SER A 365 12.03 13.88 -33.90
C SER A 365 13.49 13.39 -33.94
N ASN A 366 13.90 12.81 -35.07
CA ASN A 366 15.26 12.35 -35.37
C ASN A 366 16.22 13.44 -35.89
N ALA A 367 15.78 14.71 -35.96
CA ALA A 367 16.65 15.84 -36.33
C ALA A 367 17.83 16.00 -35.36
N THR A 368 17.63 15.66 -34.08
CA THR A 368 18.71 15.71 -33.09
C THR A 368 19.83 14.74 -33.45
N GLU A 369 19.49 13.56 -33.96
CA GLU A 369 20.43 12.52 -34.37
C GLU A 369 21.24 12.93 -35.59
N LEU A 370 20.63 13.67 -36.52
CA LEU A 370 21.34 14.27 -37.64
C LEU A 370 22.36 15.33 -37.14
N ALA A 371 21.99 16.12 -36.13
CA ALA A 371 22.90 17.09 -35.55
C ALA A 371 24.08 16.40 -34.85
N ASP A 372 23.80 15.36 -34.05
CA ASP A 372 24.84 14.56 -33.38
C ASP A 372 25.72 13.80 -34.37
N TYR A 373 25.16 13.34 -35.50
CA TYR A 373 25.92 12.75 -36.60
C TYR A 373 26.92 13.75 -37.20
N LEU A 374 26.49 14.97 -37.49
CA LEU A 374 27.37 16.04 -37.99
C LEU A 374 28.44 16.42 -36.95
N VAL A 375 28.08 16.43 -35.66
CA VAL A 375 29.06 16.60 -34.58
C VAL A 375 30.10 15.51 -34.56
N ALA A 376 29.70 14.25 -34.76
CA ALA A 376 30.63 13.13 -34.88
C ALA A 376 31.55 13.23 -36.11
N LYS A 377 31.14 13.95 -37.16
CA LYS A 377 31.97 14.29 -38.33
C LYS A 377 32.87 15.52 -38.11
N GLY A 378 32.84 16.13 -36.92
CA GLY A 378 33.72 17.23 -36.51
C GLY A 378 33.10 18.62 -36.58
N ILE A 379 31.81 18.74 -36.91
CA ILE A 379 31.11 20.03 -36.98
C ILE A 379 30.71 20.48 -35.57
N PRO A 380 30.99 21.72 -35.14
CA PRO A 380 30.52 22.22 -33.85
C PRO A 380 28.99 22.14 -33.71
N PHE A 381 28.48 21.75 -32.52
CA PHE A 381 27.05 21.49 -32.32
C PHE A 381 26.11 22.64 -32.75
N ARG A 382 26.49 23.90 -32.52
CA ARG A 382 25.66 25.04 -32.95
C ARG A 382 25.55 25.17 -34.46
N GLU A 383 26.60 24.82 -35.18
CA GLU A 383 26.63 24.81 -36.63
C GLU A 383 25.87 23.60 -37.18
N ALA A 384 26.09 22.41 -36.61
CA ALA A 384 25.31 21.22 -36.90
C ALA A 384 23.79 21.46 -36.72
N HIS A 385 23.38 22.05 -35.60
CA HIS A 385 21.98 22.41 -35.34
C HIS A 385 21.42 23.39 -36.39
N HIS A 386 22.21 24.37 -36.83
CA HIS A 386 21.78 25.29 -37.90
C HIS A 386 21.58 24.56 -39.23
N ILE A 387 22.52 23.71 -39.61
CA ILE A 387 22.46 22.86 -40.81
C ILE A 387 21.23 21.95 -40.78
N VAL A 388 21.00 21.28 -39.65
CA VAL A 388 19.81 20.43 -39.46
C VAL A 388 18.52 21.24 -39.53
N GLY A 389 18.49 22.47 -39.00
CA GLY A 389 17.34 23.36 -39.15
C GLY A 389 16.99 23.61 -40.63
N ILE A 390 18.00 23.79 -41.49
CA ILE A 390 17.82 23.92 -42.95
C ILE A 390 17.31 22.60 -43.54
N ALA A 391 17.84 21.45 -43.12
CA ALA A 391 17.38 20.14 -43.55
C ALA A 391 15.91 19.88 -43.19
N VAL A 392 15.48 20.23 -41.98
CA VAL A 392 14.09 20.10 -41.55
C VAL A 392 13.16 21.00 -42.38
N VAL A 393 13.54 22.26 -42.63
CA VAL A 393 12.76 23.15 -43.51
C VAL A 393 12.63 22.54 -44.90
N LYS A 394 13.71 22.01 -45.45
CA LYS A 394 13.70 21.36 -46.77
C LYS A 394 12.82 20.12 -46.80
N ALA A 395 12.87 19.30 -45.75
CA ALA A 395 12.06 18.09 -45.61
C ALA A 395 10.57 18.43 -45.53
N ILE A 396 10.20 19.50 -44.80
CA ILE A 396 8.83 20.03 -44.73
C ILE A 396 8.34 20.48 -46.10
N GLU A 397 9.15 21.23 -46.85
CA GLU A 397 8.80 21.65 -48.22
C GLU A 397 8.58 20.47 -49.18
N LEU A 398 9.27 19.36 -48.95
CA LEU A 398 9.16 18.14 -49.74
C LEU A 398 8.07 17.18 -49.24
N GLU A 399 7.46 17.47 -48.08
CA GLU A 399 6.52 16.57 -47.39
C GLU A 399 7.11 15.18 -47.12
N LEU A 400 8.40 15.10 -46.81
CA LEU A 400 9.13 13.85 -46.52
C LEU A 400 9.72 13.85 -45.10
N PRO A 401 9.77 12.71 -44.41
CA PRO A 401 10.60 12.57 -43.22
C PRO A 401 12.10 12.63 -43.57
N LEU A 402 12.97 12.91 -42.60
CA LEU A 402 14.42 13.07 -42.84
C LEU A 402 15.05 11.80 -43.43
N GLU A 403 14.65 10.63 -42.95
CA GLU A 403 15.13 9.33 -43.41
C GLU A 403 14.73 8.98 -44.85
N GLU A 404 13.76 9.68 -45.44
CA GLU A 404 13.35 9.50 -46.84
C GLU A 404 14.00 10.53 -47.79
N MET A 405 14.71 11.53 -47.26
CA MET A 405 15.50 12.43 -48.10
C MET A 405 16.64 11.67 -48.77
N SER A 406 16.83 11.86 -50.07
CA SER A 406 17.93 11.26 -50.83
C SER A 406 19.29 11.84 -50.40
N ILE A 407 20.36 11.05 -50.56
CA ILE A 407 21.70 11.49 -50.20
C ILE A 407 22.15 12.71 -51.01
N ALA A 408 21.66 12.85 -52.25
CA ALA A 408 21.90 14.04 -53.07
C ALA A 408 21.30 15.29 -52.43
N GLN A 409 20.07 15.22 -51.91
CA GLN A 409 19.42 16.32 -51.20
C GLN A 409 20.16 16.66 -49.90
N PHE A 410 20.65 15.67 -49.16
CA PHE A 410 21.46 15.94 -47.97
C PHE A 410 22.79 16.61 -48.30
N LYS A 411 23.48 16.18 -49.36
CA LYS A 411 24.75 16.77 -49.80
C LYS A 411 24.63 18.20 -50.33
N GLU A 412 23.45 18.62 -50.79
CA GLU A 412 23.18 20.02 -51.09
C GLU A 412 23.20 20.92 -49.84
N ILE A 413 22.93 20.35 -48.66
CA ILE A 413 22.83 21.06 -47.38
C ILE A 413 24.16 21.00 -46.62
N ALA A 414 24.74 19.81 -46.50
CA ALA A 414 26.06 19.60 -45.89
C ALA A 414 26.81 18.47 -46.62
N PRO A 415 27.97 18.77 -47.25
CA PRO A 415 28.72 17.77 -48.01
C PRO A 415 29.30 16.64 -47.14
N GLU A 416 29.38 16.83 -45.81
CA GLU A 416 29.83 15.83 -44.84
C GLU A 416 28.83 14.69 -44.62
N ILE A 417 27.58 14.83 -45.09
CA ILE A 417 26.55 13.79 -44.99
C ILE A 417 26.76 12.73 -46.07
N GLU A 418 26.93 11.48 -45.62
CA GLU A 418 27.16 10.30 -46.45
C GLU A 418 26.06 9.24 -46.23
N ASP A 419 26.05 8.17 -47.03
CA ASP A 419 25.02 7.09 -46.93
C ASP A 419 24.94 6.42 -45.54
N ASP A 420 25.96 6.61 -44.69
CA ASP A 420 25.97 6.15 -43.29
C ASP A 420 24.99 6.93 -42.39
N VAL A 421 24.37 8.01 -42.87
CA VAL A 421 23.39 8.81 -42.11
C VAL A 421 22.09 8.05 -41.83
N TYR A 422 21.61 7.21 -42.75
CA TYR A 422 20.30 6.57 -42.64
C TYR A 422 20.17 5.65 -41.42
N PRO A 423 21.16 4.79 -41.11
CA PRO A 423 21.16 4.03 -39.85
C PRO A 423 21.10 4.92 -38.61
N HIS A 424 21.63 6.15 -38.65
CA HIS A 424 21.59 7.06 -37.50
C HIS A 424 20.22 7.69 -37.27
N LEU A 425 19.42 7.84 -38.33
CA LEU A 425 18.09 8.45 -38.31
C LEU A 425 16.97 7.47 -37.93
N SER A 426 17.26 6.16 -37.85
CA SER A 426 16.25 5.16 -37.48
C SER A 426 15.78 5.32 -36.03
N LEU A 427 14.53 4.93 -35.76
CA LEU A 427 13.98 4.90 -34.41
C LEU A 427 14.86 4.07 -33.47
N GLU A 428 15.31 2.91 -33.92
CA GLU A 428 16.15 2.00 -33.15
C GLU A 428 17.47 2.67 -32.75
N SER A 429 18.10 3.43 -33.66
CA SER A 429 19.31 4.21 -33.35
C SER A 429 19.02 5.33 -32.37
N THR A 430 17.91 6.05 -32.53
CA THR A 430 17.54 7.14 -31.60
C THR A 430 17.40 6.57 -30.18
N LEU A 431 16.65 5.50 -29.98
CA LEU A 431 16.50 4.87 -28.68
C LEU A 431 17.85 4.35 -28.15
N ALA A 432 18.60 3.61 -28.97
CA ALA A 432 19.85 2.97 -28.56
C ALA A 432 20.96 3.93 -28.15
N LYS A 433 20.98 5.18 -28.65
CA LYS A 433 22.02 6.18 -28.29
C LYS A 433 21.87 6.71 -26.85
N ARG A 434 20.68 6.65 -26.26
CA ARG A 434 20.37 7.22 -24.93
C ARG A 434 20.74 6.24 -23.81
N GLN A 435 22.02 5.89 -23.73
CA GLN A 435 22.54 4.81 -22.86
C GLN A 435 22.97 5.25 -21.46
N ALA A 436 22.98 6.55 -21.17
CA ALA A 436 23.25 7.02 -19.81
C ALA A 436 22.17 6.51 -18.83
N LYS A 437 22.50 6.41 -17.54
CA LYS A 437 21.54 5.98 -16.50
C LYS A 437 20.27 6.81 -16.57
N GLY A 438 19.13 6.11 -16.65
CA GLY A 438 17.82 6.74 -16.78
C GLY A 438 17.48 7.19 -18.20
N GLY A 439 18.28 6.82 -19.20
CA GLY A 439 17.94 6.98 -20.61
C GLY A 439 17.00 5.88 -21.11
N VAL A 440 16.53 6.03 -22.35
CA VAL A 440 15.52 5.16 -22.96
C VAL A 440 16.11 4.01 -23.78
N ALA A 441 17.44 3.88 -23.83
CA ALA A 441 18.05 2.74 -24.51
C ALA A 441 17.53 1.41 -23.91
N PRO A 442 17.29 0.37 -24.73
CA PRO A 442 16.72 -0.90 -24.27
C PRO A 442 17.43 -1.49 -23.05
N GLU A 443 18.77 -1.44 -23.04
CA GLU A 443 19.59 -1.93 -21.91
C GLU A 443 19.37 -1.12 -20.62
N GLN A 444 19.12 0.19 -20.72
CA GLN A 444 18.86 1.06 -19.56
C GLN A 444 17.45 0.88 -19.01
N VAL A 445 16.47 0.68 -19.89
CA VAL A 445 15.09 0.37 -19.50
C VAL A 445 15.03 -1.00 -18.82
N GLU A 446 15.71 -2.00 -19.37
CA GLU A 446 15.85 -3.33 -18.77
C GLU A 446 16.51 -3.25 -17.39
N TYR A 447 17.60 -2.49 -17.26
CA TYR A 447 18.24 -2.25 -15.97
C TYR A 447 17.29 -1.60 -14.95
N ALA A 448 16.54 -0.55 -15.35
CA ALA A 448 15.59 0.12 -14.47
C ALA A 448 14.44 -0.79 -14.01
N LEU A 449 13.95 -1.65 -14.89
CA LEU A 449 12.91 -2.63 -14.56
C LEU A 449 13.40 -3.65 -13.53
N ASN A 450 14.60 -4.20 -13.74
CA ASN A 450 15.18 -5.17 -12.81
C ASN A 450 15.41 -4.56 -11.41
N GLU A 451 15.94 -3.34 -11.33
CA GLU A 451 16.07 -2.61 -10.06
C GLU A 451 14.73 -2.35 -9.38
N ALA A 452 13.68 -2.02 -10.15
CA ALA A 452 12.34 -1.80 -9.60
C ALA A 452 11.72 -3.11 -9.10
N GLU A 453 11.83 -4.20 -9.84
CA GLU A 453 11.33 -5.51 -9.40
C GLU A 453 12.06 -6.01 -8.16
N GLU A 454 13.39 -5.90 -8.10
CA GLU A 454 14.16 -6.25 -6.89
C GLU A 454 13.74 -5.40 -5.69
N ARG A 455 13.56 -4.09 -5.90
CA ARG A 455 13.11 -3.16 -4.87
C ARG A 455 11.71 -3.51 -4.37
N LEU A 456 10.75 -3.71 -5.26
CA LEU A 456 9.37 -4.08 -4.91
C LEU A 456 9.32 -5.46 -4.22
N ALA A 457 10.09 -6.43 -4.71
CA ALA A 457 10.19 -7.76 -4.07
C ALA A 457 10.84 -7.72 -2.68
N SER A 458 11.61 -6.67 -2.37
CA SER A 458 12.21 -6.46 -1.04
C SER A 458 11.26 -5.76 -0.06
N ARG A 459 10.17 -5.14 -0.54
CA ARG A 459 9.18 -4.49 0.30
C ARG A 459 8.27 -5.53 0.94
N ASP A 460 8.01 -5.32 2.22
CA ASP A 460 7.09 -6.17 2.96
C ASP A 460 5.69 -5.55 2.93
N VAL A 461 4.91 -5.94 1.92
CA VAL A 461 3.58 -5.38 1.64
C VAL A 461 2.49 -5.97 2.55
N SER A 462 2.85 -6.83 3.50
CA SER A 462 1.89 -7.50 4.37
C SER A 462 1.49 -6.69 5.61
N GLY A 463 1.88 -5.41 5.71
CA GLY A 463 1.57 -4.60 6.90
C GLY A 463 2.28 -5.07 8.18
N GLY A 464 3.16 -6.06 8.09
CA GLY A 464 4.06 -6.54 9.12
C GLY A 464 5.35 -7.04 8.47
N ARG A 465 6.46 -7.01 9.19
CA ARG A 465 7.74 -7.56 8.75
C ARG A 465 7.75 -9.07 8.94
N ILE A 466 7.76 -9.84 7.85
CA ILE A 466 7.97 -11.27 7.88
C ILE A 466 9.46 -11.57 7.94
N ARG A 467 9.86 -12.31 8.98
CA ARG A 467 11.24 -12.70 9.20
C ARG A 467 11.33 -14.07 9.84
N ALA A 468 12.53 -14.65 9.83
CA ALA A 468 12.81 -15.82 10.66
C ALA A 468 12.57 -15.50 12.15
N ALA A 469 12.02 -16.47 12.87
CA ALA A 469 11.80 -16.37 14.31
C ALA A 469 13.13 -16.33 15.07
N LYS A 470 13.10 -15.70 16.24
CA LYS A 470 14.18 -15.60 17.23
C LYS A 470 13.69 -16.21 18.54
N MET A 471 14.62 -16.52 19.44
CA MET A 471 14.29 -17.00 20.79
C MET A 471 13.38 -16.04 21.57
N THR A 472 13.46 -14.73 21.29
CA THR A 472 12.60 -13.70 21.91
C THR A 472 11.14 -13.77 21.45
N ASP A 473 10.84 -14.46 20.36
CA ASP A 473 9.49 -14.56 19.80
C ASP A 473 8.72 -15.78 20.35
N LEU A 474 9.38 -16.62 21.15
CA LEU A 474 8.89 -17.94 21.54
C LEU A 474 7.56 -17.88 22.29
N ASP A 475 7.39 -16.90 23.19
CA ASP A 475 6.16 -16.76 23.97
C ASP A 475 4.96 -16.44 23.06
N ALA A 476 5.15 -15.57 22.07
CA ALA A 476 4.09 -15.23 21.11
C ALA A 476 3.78 -16.39 20.15
N ILE A 477 4.80 -17.16 19.74
CA ILE A 477 4.62 -18.36 18.92
C ILE A 477 3.83 -19.42 19.72
N GLU A 478 4.18 -19.63 20.99
CA GLU A 478 3.48 -20.59 21.86
C GLU A 478 2.01 -20.20 22.04
N GLU A 479 1.72 -18.93 22.32
CA GLU A 479 0.35 -18.44 22.47
C GLU A 479 -0.48 -18.67 21.20
N MET A 480 0.08 -18.36 20.01
CA MET A 480 -0.60 -18.61 18.74
C MET A 480 -0.81 -20.09 18.45
N VAL A 481 0.21 -20.92 18.67
CA VAL A 481 0.12 -22.37 18.43
C VAL A 481 -0.91 -22.99 19.36
N SER A 482 -0.93 -22.61 20.64
CA SER A 482 -1.94 -23.06 21.61
C SER A 482 -3.34 -22.61 21.19
N TYR A 483 -3.53 -21.34 20.83
CA TYR A 483 -4.84 -20.83 20.40
C TYR A 483 -5.40 -21.60 19.19
N TRP A 484 -4.60 -21.78 18.14
CA TRP A 484 -5.04 -22.48 16.93
C TRP A 484 -5.16 -23.99 17.12
N SER A 485 -4.40 -24.56 18.06
CA SER A 485 -4.57 -25.95 18.49
C SER A 485 -5.89 -26.15 19.23
N ASP A 486 -6.27 -25.23 20.12
CA ASP A 486 -7.54 -25.30 20.86
C ASP A 486 -8.74 -25.09 19.94
N ALA A 487 -8.60 -24.24 18.91
CA ALA A 487 -9.57 -24.12 17.81
C ALA A 487 -9.62 -25.38 16.91
N GLY A 488 -8.66 -26.30 17.07
CA GLY A 488 -8.53 -27.53 16.31
C GLY A 488 -7.90 -27.38 14.93
N GLU A 489 -7.45 -26.18 14.55
CA GLU A 489 -6.87 -25.84 13.24
C GLU A 489 -5.39 -26.23 13.12
N ASN A 490 -4.66 -26.34 14.23
CA ASN A 490 -3.26 -26.77 14.27
C ASN A 490 -3.08 -27.97 15.22
N LEU A 491 -1.97 -28.70 15.08
CA LEU A 491 -1.58 -29.73 16.05
C LEU A 491 -0.97 -29.10 17.32
N PRO A 492 -1.24 -29.66 18.51
CA PRO A 492 -0.62 -29.18 19.75
C PRO A 492 0.90 -29.41 19.72
N ARG A 493 1.66 -28.44 20.23
CA ARG A 493 3.12 -28.54 20.41
C ARG A 493 3.51 -28.14 21.81
N ALA A 494 4.37 -28.94 22.45
CA ALA A 494 4.90 -28.60 23.75
C ALA A 494 6.00 -27.53 23.63
N ARG A 495 6.14 -26.68 24.65
CA ARG A 495 7.16 -25.61 24.68
C ARG A 495 8.59 -26.12 24.39
N PRO A 496 9.07 -27.27 24.91
CA PRO A 496 10.40 -27.77 24.57
C PRO A 496 10.59 -28.04 23.07
N ASP A 497 9.54 -28.48 22.38
CA ASP A 497 9.59 -28.74 20.93
C ASP A 497 9.65 -27.41 20.16
N LEU A 498 8.89 -26.40 20.61
CA LEU A 498 8.95 -25.04 20.03
C LEU A 498 10.34 -24.39 20.22
N VAL A 499 10.99 -24.61 21.38
CA VAL A 499 12.36 -24.13 21.62
C VAL A 499 13.35 -24.74 20.62
N GLN A 500 13.25 -26.05 20.38
CA GLN A 500 14.13 -26.74 19.42
C GLN A 500 13.82 -26.34 17.97
N ALA A 501 12.53 -26.17 17.66
CA ALA A 501 12.06 -25.85 16.32
C ALA A 501 12.04 -24.35 16.00
N VAL A 502 12.43 -23.44 16.91
CA VAL A 502 12.30 -21.98 16.67
C VAL A 502 12.97 -21.53 15.36
N GLY A 503 14.07 -22.16 14.96
CA GLY A 503 14.76 -21.87 13.70
C GLY A 503 13.98 -22.29 12.44
N GLU A 504 12.95 -23.13 12.59
CA GLU A 504 12.04 -23.56 11.53
C GLU A 504 10.94 -22.52 11.27
N PHE A 505 10.62 -21.69 12.28
CA PHE A 505 9.54 -20.70 12.23
C PHE A 505 9.93 -19.42 11.47
N ALA A 506 8.94 -18.90 10.77
CA ALA A 506 8.82 -17.52 10.34
C ALA A 506 7.74 -16.85 11.19
N VAL A 507 7.93 -15.56 11.46
CA VAL A 507 6.99 -14.72 12.19
C VAL A 507 6.68 -13.47 11.39
N SER A 508 5.45 -13.02 11.49
CA SER A 508 5.01 -11.69 11.04
C SER A 508 5.09 -10.74 12.23
N GLU A 509 5.83 -9.64 12.09
CA GLU A 509 6.05 -8.64 13.13
C GLU A 509 5.47 -7.29 12.71
N GLN A 510 4.43 -6.83 13.39
CA GLN A 510 3.84 -5.51 13.15
C GLN A 510 4.05 -4.66 14.39
N ALA A 511 4.67 -3.49 14.20
CA ALA A 511 4.94 -2.53 15.27
C ALA A 511 5.68 -3.12 16.51
N GLY A 512 6.56 -4.09 16.28
CA GLY A 512 7.33 -4.76 17.34
C GLY A 512 6.60 -5.93 18.02
N LEU A 513 5.35 -6.20 17.64
CA LEU A 513 4.56 -7.33 18.13
C LEU A 513 4.49 -8.43 17.08
N ILE A 514 4.61 -9.67 17.53
CA ILE A 514 4.43 -10.84 16.65
C ILE A 514 2.93 -11.10 16.51
N ASN A 515 2.43 -11.04 15.28
CA ASN A 515 1.01 -11.19 14.97
C ASN A 515 0.69 -12.41 14.10
N GLY A 516 1.71 -13.15 13.66
CA GLY A 516 1.53 -14.38 12.91
C GLY A 516 2.77 -15.27 12.96
N CYS A 517 2.58 -16.58 12.77
CA CYS A 517 3.66 -17.54 12.63
C CYS A 517 3.35 -18.61 11.59
N ALA A 518 4.41 -19.19 11.01
CA ALA A 518 4.36 -20.40 10.20
C ALA A 518 5.68 -21.13 10.34
N SER A 519 5.70 -22.45 10.27
CA SER A 519 6.95 -23.23 10.31
C SER A 519 7.07 -24.11 9.08
N LEU A 520 8.32 -24.33 8.66
CA LEU A 520 8.67 -25.29 7.62
C LEU A 520 9.32 -26.50 8.27
N TYR A 521 8.59 -27.61 8.35
CA TYR A 521 9.10 -28.86 8.91
C TYR A 521 9.61 -29.76 7.79
N VAL A 522 10.89 -30.15 7.84
CA VAL A 522 11.53 -30.96 6.80
C VAL A 522 11.52 -32.42 7.20
N TYR A 523 10.91 -33.28 6.39
CA TYR A 523 10.88 -34.72 6.64
C TYR A 523 12.03 -35.45 5.96
N ASP A 524 12.43 -35.02 4.77
CA ASP A 524 13.47 -35.66 3.95
C ASP A 524 14.12 -34.65 3.00
N THR A 525 15.14 -35.11 2.26
CA THR A 525 15.88 -34.29 1.28
C THR A 525 14.99 -33.62 0.22
N GLY A 526 13.81 -34.17 -0.08
CA GLY A 526 12.89 -33.63 -1.09
C GLY A 526 11.49 -33.28 -0.59
N LEU A 527 11.19 -33.40 0.71
CA LEU A 527 9.83 -33.22 1.24
C LEU A 527 9.79 -32.40 2.53
N ALA A 528 8.99 -31.34 2.53
CA ALA A 528 8.67 -30.55 3.71
C ALA A 528 7.17 -30.25 3.84
N GLU A 529 6.78 -29.77 5.01
CA GLU A 529 5.42 -29.39 5.35
C GLU A 529 5.35 -27.98 5.91
N VAL A 530 4.33 -27.23 5.49
CA VAL A 530 3.95 -25.99 6.17
C VAL A 530 3.11 -26.36 7.39
N ARG A 531 3.63 -26.07 8.59
CA ARG A 531 2.97 -26.35 9.87
C ARG A 531 2.77 -25.10 10.69
N SER A 532 1.83 -25.17 11.64
CA SER A 532 1.64 -24.12 12.65
C SER A 532 1.43 -22.73 12.02
N LEU A 533 0.76 -22.69 10.86
CA LEU A 533 0.33 -21.44 10.25
C LEU A 533 -0.79 -20.88 11.12
N GLY A 534 -0.61 -19.66 11.62
CA GLY A 534 -1.57 -19.02 12.50
C GLY A 534 -1.36 -17.52 12.55
N MET A 535 -2.46 -16.79 12.70
CA MET A 535 -2.49 -15.34 12.89
C MET A 535 -3.17 -15.01 14.21
N ASN A 536 -2.82 -13.90 14.86
CA ASN A 536 -3.58 -13.42 16.01
C ASN A 536 -5.04 -13.13 15.61
N PRO A 537 -6.03 -13.43 16.48
CA PRO A 537 -7.42 -13.05 16.26
C PRO A 537 -7.54 -11.53 16.06
N GLY A 538 -8.07 -11.08 14.93
CA GLY A 538 -8.14 -9.66 14.55
C GLY A 538 -7.08 -9.18 13.56
N SER A 539 -6.02 -9.95 13.31
CA SER A 539 -4.98 -9.62 12.29
C SER A 539 -5.15 -10.40 10.98
N GLN A 540 -6.32 -11.00 10.75
CA GLN A 540 -6.61 -11.78 9.54
C GLN A 540 -7.04 -10.85 8.39
N GLY A 541 -6.81 -11.27 7.13
CA GLY A 541 -7.26 -10.52 5.95
C GLY A 541 -6.28 -9.48 5.39
N HIS A 542 -5.15 -9.23 6.06
CA HIS A 542 -4.19 -8.17 5.71
C HIS A 542 -2.96 -8.67 4.93
N GLY A 543 -3.04 -9.82 4.25
CA GLY A 543 -1.94 -10.38 3.43
C GLY A 543 -0.80 -11.08 4.20
N GLN A 544 -0.73 -10.96 5.53
CA GLN A 544 0.33 -11.54 6.39
C GLN A 544 0.42 -13.07 6.30
N GLY A 545 -0.73 -13.76 6.28
CA GLY A 545 -0.76 -15.21 6.10
C GLY A 545 -0.15 -15.65 4.77
N ARG A 546 -0.41 -14.91 3.69
CA ARG A 546 0.18 -15.17 2.37
C ARG A 546 1.69 -14.98 2.42
N GLY A 547 2.16 -13.87 2.98
CA GLY A 547 3.60 -13.60 3.06
C GLY A 547 4.35 -14.62 3.94
N LEU A 548 3.74 -15.10 5.04
CA LEU A 548 4.30 -16.19 5.84
C LEU A 548 4.49 -17.47 5.02
N VAL A 549 3.50 -17.86 4.22
CA VAL A 549 3.57 -19.02 3.32
C VAL A 549 4.64 -18.81 2.24
N GLU A 550 4.68 -17.65 1.60
CA GLU A 550 5.71 -17.32 0.60
C GLU A 550 7.13 -17.35 1.20
N PHE A 551 7.29 -16.88 2.44
CA PHE A 551 8.57 -16.93 3.15
C PHE A 551 9.04 -18.36 3.40
N VAL A 552 8.16 -19.25 3.88
CA VAL A 552 8.52 -20.66 4.10
C VAL A 552 8.76 -21.40 2.79
N LEU A 553 8.04 -21.08 1.71
CA LEU A 553 8.30 -21.63 0.38
C LEU A 553 9.65 -21.16 -0.18
N LYS A 554 10.01 -19.88 0.01
CA LYS A 554 11.33 -19.35 -0.36
C LYS A 554 12.44 -20.05 0.44
N LYS A 555 12.20 -20.36 1.71
CA LYS A 555 13.11 -21.15 2.55
C LYS A 555 13.26 -22.57 2.02
N ALA A 556 12.17 -23.23 1.64
CA ALA A 556 12.19 -24.56 1.03
C ALA A 556 13.00 -24.57 -0.28
N ARG A 557 12.82 -23.57 -1.14
CA ARG A 557 13.61 -23.40 -2.38
C ARG A 557 15.10 -23.24 -2.10
N LYS A 558 15.48 -22.44 -1.10
CA LYS A 558 16.89 -22.28 -0.68
C LYS A 558 17.51 -23.56 -0.13
N MET A 559 16.68 -24.50 0.34
CA MET A 559 17.09 -25.80 0.85
C MET A 559 17.01 -26.89 -0.23
N GLU A 560 16.73 -26.53 -1.50
CA GLU A 560 16.57 -27.46 -2.63
C GLU A 560 15.51 -28.55 -2.39
N ILE A 561 14.47 -28.21 -1.62
CA ILE A 561 13.34 -29.12 -1.36
C ILE A 561 12.41 -29.13 -2.58
N GLU A 562 12.19 -30.30 -3.18
CA GLU A 562 11.39 -30.44 -4.41
C GLU A 562 9.88 -30.25 -4.18
N LYS A 563 9.38 -30.73 -3.04
CA LYS A 563 7.94 -30.75 -2.74
C LYS A 563 7.65 -30.23 -1.33
N VAL A 564 6.69 -29.33 -1.23
CA VAL A 564 6.12 -28.86 0.04
C VAL A 564 4.65 -29.24 0.09
N PHE A 565 4.16 -29.82 1.18
CA PHE A 565 2.73 -30.08 1.36
C PHE A 565 2.16 -29.33 2.55
N VAL A 566 0.82 -29.30 2.63
CA VAL A 566 0.09 -28.79 3.77
C VAL A 566 -1.18 -29.61 3.97
N LEU A 567 -1.52 -29.86 5.23
CA LEU A 567 -2.82 -30.36 5.65
C LEU A 567 -3.63 -29.18 6.18
N THR A 568 -4.78 -28.90 5.58
CA THR A 568 -5.53 -27.67 5.86
C THR A 568 -7.04 -27.84 5.73
N ARG A 569 -7.82 -27.07 6.50
CA ARG A 569 -9.28 -26.93 6.33
C ARG A 569 -9.69 -25.73 5.48
N VAL A 570 -8.73 -24.89 5.10
CA VAL A 570 -8.94 -23.72 4.24
C VAL A 570 -8.23 -23.90 2.89
N PRO A 571 -8.61 -24.93 2.10
CA PRO A 571 -7.87 -25.27 0.87
C PRO A 571 -7.85 -24.12 -0.14
N GLU A 572 -8.93 -23.32 -0.21
CA GLU A 572 -9.02 -22.17 -1.11
C GLU A 572 -7.90 -21.14 -0.88
N PHE A 573 -7.47 -20.93 0.37
CA PHE A 573 -6.38 -20.01 0.69
C PHE A 573 -5.06 -20.47 0.07
N PHE A 574 -4.71 -21.74 0.26
CA PHE A 574 -3.45 -22.30 -0.26
C PHE A 574 -3.48 -22.52 -1.77
N MET A 575 -4.64 -22.85 -2.35
CA MET A 575 -4.79 -22.99 -3.81
C MET A 575 -4.53 -21.66 -4.54
N LYS A 576 -4.96 -20.52 -3.96
CA LYS A 576 -4.60 -19.19 -4.47
C LYS A 576 -3.09 -18.90 -4.44
N LEU A 577 -2.33 -19.64 -3.62
CA LEU A 577 -0.87 -19.55 -3.51
C LEU A 577 -0.15 -20.60 -4.38
N GLY A 578 -0.86 -21.29 -5.26
CA GLY A 578 -0.28 -22.26 -6.20
C GLY A 578 -0.18 -23.69 -5.67
N PHE A 579 -0.73 -24.01 -4.50
CA PHE A 579 -0.86 -25.39 -4.06
C PHE A 579 -1.95 -26.12 -4.87
N SER A 580 -1.70 -27.38 -5.19
CA SER A 580 -2.62 -28.26 -5.91
C SER A 580 -3.13 -29.39 -5.01
N PRO A 581 -4.39 -29.84 -5.13
CA PRO A 581 -4.89 -30.97 -4.35
C PRO A 581 -4.05 -32.25 -4.51
N THR A 582 -3.78 -32.92 -3.41
CA THR A 582 -3.09 -34.22 -3.38
C THR A 582 -3.80 -35.19 -2.43
N SER A 583 -3.37 -36.46 -2.41
CA SER A 583 -3.96 -37.49 -1.54
C SER A 583 -3.09 -37.72 -0.31
N LYS A 584 -3.72 -37.77 0.88
CA LYS A 584 -3.04 -38.14 2.14
C LYS A 584 -2.34 -39.50 2.05
N HIS A 585 -2.87 -40.42 1.23
CA HIS A 585 -2.30 -41.75 1.02
C HIS A 585 -0.97 -41.76 0.25
N LEU A 586 -0.62 -40.64 -0.40
CA LEU A 586 0.64 -40.49 -1.12
C LEU A 586 1.74 -39.89 -0.24
N LEU A 587 1.42 -39.51 1.01
CA LEU A 587 2.39 -38.98 1.97
C LEU A 587 3.10 -40.14 2.68
N PRO A 588 4.43 -40.06 2.90
CA PRO A 588 5.19 -41.10 3.61
C PRO A 588 4.64 -41.43 5.00
N GLU A 589 4.81 -42.66 5.50
CA GLU A 589 4.32 -43.05 6.84
C GLU A 589 4.81 -42.14 7.99
N LYS A 590 6.02 -41.57 7.87
CA LYS A 590 6.55 -40.59 8.83
C LYS A 590 5.72 -39.30 8.92
N VAL A 591 4.98 -38.95 7.88
CA VAL A 591 4.04 -37.82 7.86
C VAL A 591 2.76 -38.16 8.60
N LEU A 592 2.32 -39.41 8.52
CA LEU A 592 1.06 -39.87 9.11
C LEU A 592 1.18 -40.15 10.62
N LYS A 593 2.39 -40.37 11.15
CA LYS A 593 2.64 -40.58 12.59
C LYS A 593 2.24 -39.39 13.47
N ASP A 594 2.28 -38.17 12.94
CA ASP A 594 1.87 -36.97 13.69
C ASP A 594 0.34 -36.91 13.85
N CYS A 595 -0.42 -37.63 13.00
CA CYS A 595 -1.87 -37.76 13.14
C CYS A 595 -2.29 -38.64 14.33
N ASP A 596 -1.39 -39.46 14.90
CA ASP A 596 -1.68 -40.29 16.08
C ASP A 596 -1.89 -39.43 17.34
N MET A 597 -1.27 -38.25 17.38
CA MET A 597 -1.39 -37.26 18.45
C MET A 597 -2.50 -36.23 18.19
N CYS A 598 -3.20 -36.34 17.05
CA CYS A 598 -4.25 -35.39 16.68
C CYS A 598 -5.49 -35.59 17.56
N PRO A 599 -6.05 -34.51 18.17
CA PRO A 599 -7.27 -34.60 18.99
C PRO A 599 -8.49 -35.19 18.26
N ARG A 600 -8.50 -35.14 16.92
CA ARG A 600 -9.63 -35.60 16.09
C ARG A 600 -9.49 -37.01 15.53
N GLN A 601 -8.29 -37.60 15.51
CA GLN A 601 -8.02 -38.96 14.99
C GLN A 601 -8.81 -39.31 13.71
N HIS A 602 -9.76 -40.26 13.79
CA HIS A 602 -10.59 -40.74 12.66
C HIS A 602 -11.61 -39.72 12.11
N ALA A 603 -11.80 -38.58 12.77
CA ALA A 603 -12.69 -37.49 12.34
C ALA A 603 -11.94 -36.34 11.62
N CYS A 604 -10.72 -36.59 11.14
CA CYS A 604 -9.91 -35.59 10.43
C CYS A 604 -10.52 -35.23 9.06
N ASP A 605 -10.93 -33.97 8.94
CA ASP A 605 -11.57 -33.34 7.78
C ASP A 605 -10.62 -32.44 6.97
N GLU A 606 -9.33 -32.42 7.29
CA GLU A 606 -8.33 -31.66 6.55
C GLU A 606 -8.14 -32.21 5.12
N VAL A 607 -7.85 -31.31 4.18
CA VAL A 607 -7.48 -31.63 2.81
C VAL A 607 -5.97 -31.53 2.67
N ALA A 608 -5.36 -32.48 1.95
CA ALA A 608 -3.96 -32.42 1.61
C ALA A 608 -3.76 -31.63 0.30
N LEU A 609 -2.86 -30.66 0.32
CA LEU A 609 -2.42 -29.94 -0.88
C LEU A 609 -0.90 -30.02 -0.98
N GLU A 610 -0.36 -29.99 -2.21
CA GLU A 610 1.07 -29.98 -2.49
C GLU A 610 1.47 -28.80 -3.39
N PHE A 611 2.71 -28.35 -3.21
CA PHE A 611 3.37 -27.33 -3.99
C PHE A 611 4.69 -27.90 -4.50
N ILE A 612 4.91 -27.84 -5.82
CA ILE A 612 6.16 -28.25 -6.45
C ILE A 612 7.07 -27.03 -6.55
N VAL A 613 8.22 -27.09 -5.89
CA VAL A 613 9.09 -25.92 -5.67
C VAL A 613 9.84 -25.50 -6.94
N ASP A 614 9.95 -26.41 -7.93
CA ASP A 614 10.53 -26.13 -9.25
C ASP A 614 9.82 -26.84 -10.42
N ARG A 615 9.18 -26.04 -11.29
CA ARG A 615 9.07 -26.26 -12.75
C ARG A 615 8.68 -24.94 -13.45
N GLN A 616 9.66 -24.10 -13.75
CA GLN A 616 9.61 -23.20 -14.91
C GLN A 616 10.98 -23.09 -15.59
N SER A 617 11.23 -24.02 -16.51
CA SER A 617 11.96 -23.85 -17.78
C SER A 617 12.09 -25.23 -18.42
N LEU A 618 11.56 -25.40 -19.65
CA LEU A 618 11.51 -26.60 -20.51
C LEU A 618 10.08 -27.09 -20.82
N ILE A 619 9.30 -26.24 -21.49
CA ILE A 619 8.58 -26.69 -22.69
C ILE A 619 9.03 -25.78 -23.83
N HIS A 620 10.22 -26.09 -24.33
CA HIS A 620 10.53 -25.86 -25.72
C HIS A 620 9.58 -26.78 -26.49
N LYS A 621 8.53 -26.25 -27.12
CA LYS A 621 7.82 -27.00 -28.17
C LYS A 621 8.77 -27.12 -29.35
N GLN A 622 9.67 -28.09 -29.27
CA GLN A 622 10.31 -28.67 -30.44
C GLN A 622 9.22 -29.33 -31.27
N ASN A 623 9.17 -28.91 -32.53
CA ASN A 623 8.53 -29.63 -33.62
C ASN A 623 8.86 -31.12 -33.58
N VAL A 624 7.83 -31.96 -33.65
CA VAL A 624 7.95 -33.30 -34.23
C VAL A 624 6.69 -33.59 -35.06
N ALA A 625 6.93 -33.73 -36.37
CA ALA A 625 6.14 -34.30 -37.46
C ALA A 625 4.78 -33.68 -37.81
#